data_AF-A0A3M1UU77-F1
#
_entry.id   AF-A0A3M1UU77-F1
#
_cell.length_a   1.000
_cell.length_b   1.000
_cell.length_c   1.000
_cell.angle_alpha   90.00
_cell.angle_beta   90.00
_cell.angle_gamma   90.00
#
_symmetry.space_group_name_H-M   'P 1'
#
loop_
_entity.id
_entity.type
_entity.pdbx_description
1 polymer ?
#
loop_
_entity_poly.entity_id
_entity_poly.type
_entity_poly.pdbx_seq_one_letter_code
_entity_poly.pdbx_strand_id
1 'polypeptide(L)'
;MKLPPKRQIRWKAQYRIIPTRIPLADLFERLDLDEDEKRALWALQARVNPRLRQELGDLQLVRHGDMLHGPHASIVMGAFTHTRNPTRFSNGRIGIYYAARTLHTAIHETVYHKALYARERGVRAQDFHTRAWIGTVHKPCYDVRGKGYARLHRPDDYGPSQRFTRDLLARDPDAYGIVYASVRHPGGDCLAALRPVTVSLPTQGPHLVYHWNGARITHVVEQSEPLVRFDE
;
A
#
# COMPACT_ATOMS: atom_id res chain seq x y z
N MET A 1 -26.77 4.24 -10.43
CA MET A 1 -26.39 2.99 -9.71
C MET A 1 -26.19 3.33 -8.24
N LYS A 2 -26.78 2.55 -7.32
CA LYS A 2 -26.63 2.75 -5.87
C LYS A 2 -25.18 2.44 -5.46
N LEU A 3 -24.62 3.23 -4.54
CA LEU A 3 -23.30 2.95 -3.98
C LEU A 3 -23.33 1.65 -3.14
N PRO A 4 -22.21 0.91 -3.04
CA PRO A 4 -22.14 -0.24 -2.15
C PRO A 4 -22.40 0.13 -0.68
N PRO A 5 -22.73 -0.83 0.18
CA PRO A 5 -22.85 -0.55 1.60
C PRO A 5 -21.49 -0.14 2.18
N LYS A 6 -21.47 0.94 2.96
CA LYS A 6 -20.34 1.24 3.86
C LYS A 6 -20.43 0.31 5.07
N ARG A 7 -19.31 -0.30 5.46
CA ARG A 7 -19.23 -1.16 6.65
C ARG A 7 -18.04 -0.79 7.50
N GLN A 8 -18.21 -0.86 8.82
CA GLN A 8 -17.08 -0.87 9.73
C GLN A 8 -16.32 -2.18 9.58
N ILE A 9 -15.02 -2.10 9.31
CA ILE A 9 -14.19 -3.28 9.07
C ILE A 9 -13.67 -3.79 10.40
N ARG A 10 -14.12 -4.97 10.81
CA ARG A 10 -13.74 -5.63 12.07
C ARG A 10 -12.66 -6.69 11.85
N TRP A 11 -11.54 -6.29 11.24
CA TRP A 11 -10.37 -7.15 11.14
C TRP A 11 -9.51 -6.99 12.38
N LYS A 12 -8.91 -8.09 12.86
CA LYS A 12 -7.93 -8.02 13.95
C LYS A 12 -6.67 -7.25 13.53
N ALA A 13 -6.29 -7.39 12.26
CA ALA A 13 -5.16 -6.70 11.66
C ALA A 13 -5.35 -6.54 10.14
N GLN A 14 -4.56 -5.67 9.54
CA GLN A 14 -4.28 -5.60 8.12
C GLN A 14 -2.76 -5.71 7.91
N TYR A 15 -2.37 -6.27 6.77
CA TYR A 15 -0.99 -6.53 6.40
C TYR A 15 -0.69 -5.86 5.07
N ARG A 16 0.35 -5.02 5.05
CA ARG A 16 0.94 -4.43 3.84
C ARG A 16 2.37 -4.92 3.70
N ILE A 17 2.74 -5.40 2.52
CA ILE A 17 4.11 -5.83 2.25
C ILE A 17 4.74 -4.85 1.26
N ILE A 18 5.93 -4.33 1.60
CA ILE A 18 6.70 -3.43 0.74
C ILE A 18 8.14 -3.95 0.56
N PRO A 19 8.83 -3.62 -0.54
CA PRO A 19 10.26 -3.89 -0.66
C PRO A 19 11.06 -3.24 0.46
N THR A 20 12.01 -3.96 1.03
CA THR A 20 12.93 -3.43 2.03
C THR A 20 14.06 -2.69 1.32
N ARG A 21 14.15 -1.36 1.47
CA ARG A 21 15.35 -0.56 1.17
C ARG A 21 15.67 0.26 2.42
N ILE A 22 16.94 0.34 2.81
CA ILE A 22 17.41 1.02 4.04
C ILE A 22 17.74 2.50 3.72
N PRO A 23 17.45 3.48 4.60
CA PRO A 23 16.82 3.39 5.91
C PRO A 23 15.31 3.73 5.90
N LEU A 24 14.59 3.09 6.83
CA LEU A 24 13.13 3.10 6.98
C LEU A 24 12.56 4.34 7.70
N ALA A 25 13.40 5.29 8.11
CA ALA A 25 12.96 6.53 8.74
C ALA A 25 13.10 7.68 7.74
N ASP A 26 11.97 8.22 7.30
CA ASP A 26 11.91 9.49 6.58
C ASP A 26 12.45 10.61 7.49
N LEU A 27 13.15 11.59 6.93
CA LEU A 27 13.63 12.78 7.65
C LEU A 27 12.50 13.43 8.46
N PHE A 28 11.27 13.40 7.93
CA PHE A 28 10.07 13.98 8.53
C PHE A 28 9.49 13.19 9.72
N GLU A 29 9.87 11.92 9.88
CA GLU A 29 9.52 11.16 11.10
C GLU A 29 10.41 11.53 12.29
N ARG A 30 11.62 12.06 12.02
CA ARG A 30 12.58 12.48 13.05
C ARG A 30 12.36 13.91 13.55
N LEU A 31 11.59 14.70 12.81
CA LEU A 31 11.29 16.09 13.14
C LEU A 31 9.91 16.18 13.78
N ASP A 32 9.87 16.75 14.98
CA ASP A 32 8.63 17.03 15.72
C ASP A 32 7.98 18.31 15.15
N LEU A 33 7.33 18.14 14.00
CA LEU A 33 6.65 19.22 13.26
C LEU A 33 5.17 18.87 13.05
N ASP A 34 4.32 19.90 13.07
CA ASP A 34 2.91 19.78 12.74
C ASP A 34 2.66 19.63 11.21
N GLU A 35 1.41 19.45 10.79
CA GLU A 35 1.08 19.24 9.37
C GLU A 35 1.42 20.47 8.50
N ASP A 36 1.16 21.68 9.02
CA ASP A 36 1.37 22.92 8.28
C ASP A 36 2.86 23.20 8.13
N GLU A 37 3.64 22.99 9.19
CA GLU A 37 5.09 23.07 9.19
C GLU A 37 5.72 22.05 8.22
N LYS A 38 5.24 20.80 8.23
CA LYS A 38 5.73 19.76 7.30
C LYS A 38 5.42 20.10 5.85
N ARG A 39 4.21 20.60 5.57
CA ARG A 39 3.83 21.03 4.22
C ARG A 39 4.62 22.25 3.76
N ALA A 40 4.90 23.20 4.66
CA ALA A 40 5.73 24.37 4.38
C ALA A 40 7.18 23.96 4.08
N LEU A 41 7.76 23.09 4.91
CA LEU A 41 9.11 22.55 4.71
C LEU A 41 9.22 21.78 3.39
N TRP A 42 8.22 20.96 3.07
CA TRP A 42 8.15 20.27 1.78
C TRP A 42 8.07 21.26 0.61
N ALA A 43 7.21 22.27 0.68
CA ALA A 43 7.04 23.25 -0.39
C ALA A 43 8.33 24.07 -0.63
N LEU A 44 9.06 24.40 0.44
CA LEU A 44 10.36 25.05 0.38
C LEU A 44 11.40 24.12 -0.27
N GLN A 45 11.51 22.88 0.18
CA GLN A 45 12.50 21.92 -0.31
C GLN A 45 12.24 21.46 -1.76
N ALA A 46 10.97 21.28 -2.15
CA ALA A 46 10.59 20.86 -3.50
C ALA A 46 10.99 21.90 -4.58
N ARG A 47 11.14 23.18 -4.19
CA ARG A 47 11.64 24.25 -5.06
C ARG A 47 13.16 24.18 -5.28
N VAL A 48 13.90 23.63 -4.33
CA VAL A 48 15.37 23.72 -4.29
C VAL A 48 16.04 22.38 -4.67
N ASN A 49 15.39 21.24 -4.42
CA ASN A 49 15.99 19.93 -4.64
C ASN A 49 15.02 18.92 -5.29
N PRO A 50 15.21 18.62 -6.60
CA PRO A 50 14.41 17.61 -7.30
C PRO A 50 14.50 16.19 -6.71
N ARG A 51 15.58 15.85 -6.00
CA ARG A 51 15.81 14.55 -5.38
C ARG A 51 14.87 14.32 -4.18
N LEU A 52 14.57 15.37 -3.42
CA LEU A 52 13.61 15.30 -2.30
C LEU A 52 12.17 15.06 -2.78
N ARG A 53 11.78 15.54 -3.98
CA ARG A 53 10.47 15.16 -4.57
C ARG A 53 10.35 13.67 -4.86
N GLN A 54 11.46 12.97 -5.12
CA GLN A 54 11.47 11.52 -5.29
C GLN A 54 11.43 10.76 -3.98
N GLU A 55 11.93 11.33 -2.88
CA GLU A 55 11.99 10.71 -1.56
C GLU A 55 10.71 10.97 -0.75
N LEU A 56 10.14 12.16 -0.84
CA LEU A 56 8.98 12.61 -0.07
C LEU A 56 7.65 12.36 -0.79
N GLY A 57 7.70 12.27 -2.12
CA GLY A 57 6.52 12.24 -2.97
C GLY A 57 5.77 13.58 -2.98
N ASP A 58 4.54 13.57 -3.52
CA ASP A 58 3.70 14.76 -3.64
C ASP A 58 2.67 14.85 -2.50
N LEU A 59 2.95 15.72 -1.52
CA LEU A 59 2.05 15.97 -0.39
C LEU A 59 0.75 16.70 -0.80
N GLN A 60 0.69 17.33 -1.97
CA GLN A 60 -0.53 17.97 -2.46
C GLN A 60 -1.63 16.95 -2.80
N LEU A 61 -1.25 15.69 -3.02
CA LEU A 61 -2.19 14.59 -3.22
C LEU A 61 -2.88 14.15 -1.92
N VAL A 62 -2.36 14.56 -0.76
CA VAL A 62 -2.93 14.24 0.54
C VAL A 62 -3.76 15.42 1.04
N ARG A 63 -5.01 15.14 1.41
CA ARG A 63 -5.91 16.15 1.97
C ARG A 63 -5.36 16.72 3.27
N HIS A 64 -5.66 17.99 3.52
CA HIS A 64 -5.37 18.62 4.80
C HIS A 64 -6.11 17.90 5.93
N GLY A 65 -5.43 17.61 7.04
CA GLY A 65 -5.95 16.86 8.18
C GLY A 65 -5.94 15.33 8.00
N ASP A 66 -5.51 14.83 6.84
CA ASP A 66 -5.34 13.39 6.60
C ASP A 66 -3.90 12.91 6.82
N MET A 67 -2.97 13.80 7.14
CA MET A 67 -1.57 13.42 7.36
C MET A 67 -1.45 12.59 8.64
N LEU A 68 -0.71 11.49 8.56
CA LEU A 68 -0.36 10.70 9.74
C LEU A 68 0.99 11.18 10.30
N HIS A 69 1.07 11.24 11.62
CA HIS A 69 2.25 11.68 12.37
C HIS A 69 2.69 10.55 13.31
N GLY A 70 3.99 10.34 13.44
CA GLY A 70 4.58 9.35 14.34
C GLY A 70 5.36 8.25 13.63
N PRO A 71 5.85 7.25 14.39
CA PRO A 71 6.69 6.18 13.86
C PRO A 71 6.02 5.43 12.71
N HIS A 72 6.77 5.21 11.62
CA HIS A 72 6.33 4.47 10.43
C HIS A 72 5.15 5.11 9.68
N ALA A 73 4.83 6.38 9.91
CA ALA A 73 3.84 7.11 9.13
C ALA A 73 4.17 7.07 7.63
N SER A 74 5.45 7.16 7.27
CA SER A 74 5.96 7.08 5.89
C SER A 74 5.51 5.80 5.15
N ILE A 75 5.32 4.69 5.86
CA ILE A 75 4.85 3.41 5.30
C ILE A 75 3.42 3.53 4.75
N VAL A 76 2.60 4.36 5.40
CA VAL A 76 1.24 4.67 4.95
C VAL A 76 1.27 5.80 3.94
N MET A 77 1.91 6.93 4.30
CA MET A 77 1.94 8.15 3.51
C MET A 77 2.54 7.93 2.12
N GLY A 78 3.57 7.10 2.00
CA GLY A 78 4.21 6.79 0.73
C GLY A 78 3.26 6.23 -0.33
N ALA A 79 2.19 5.53 0.08
CA ALA A 79 1.17 5.03 -0.85
C ALA A 79 0.33 6.14 -1.50
N PHE A 80 0.25 7.31 -0.84
CA PHE A 80 -0.53 8.47 -1.27
C PHE A 80 0.31 9.51 -1.99
N THR A 81 1.61 9.59 -1.67
CA THR A 81 2.51 10.62 -2.21
C THR A 81 3.33 10.13 -3.42
N HIS A 82 3.51 8.81 -3.59
CA HIS A 82 4.30 8.24 -4.70
C HIS A 82 3.43 7.57 -5.77
N THR A 83 2.56 8.34 -6.41
CA THR A 83 1.63 7.83 -7.43
C THR A 83 2.29 7.80 -8.81
N ARG A 84 2.53 6.62 -9.38
CA ARG A 84 3.13 6.52 -10.73
C ARG A 84 2.51 5.45 -11.63
N ASN A 85 2.08 4.32 -11.08
CA ASN A 85 1.57 3.20 -11.87
C ASN A 85 0.07 2.97 -11.64
N PRO A 86 -0.68 2.56 -12.69
CA PRO A 86 -2.05 2.12 -12.51
C PRO A 86 -2.09 0.89 -11.60
N THR A 87 -3.11 0.84 -10.76
CA THR A 87 -3.42 -0.25 -9.84
C THR A 87 -4.88 -0.67 -10.02
N ARG A 88 -5.36 -1.67 -9.26
CA ARG A 88 -6.74 -2.16 -9.39
C ARG A 88 -7.79 -1.05 -9.29
N PHE A 89 -7.66 -0.15 -8.32
CA PHE A 89 -8.65 0.88 -8.03
C PHE A 89 -8.19 2.30 -8.39
N SER A 90 -7.01 2.49 -8.97
CA SER A 90 -6.52 3.80 -9.43
C SER A 90 -5.87 3.69 -10.79
N ASN A 91 -6.15 4.63 -11.69
CA ASN A 91 -5.47 4.76 -12.97
C ASN A 91 -4.13 5.49 -12.86
N GLY A 92 -3.62 5.70 -11.64
CA GLY A 92 -2.37 6.42 -11.35
C GLY A 92 -2.56 7.88 -10.96
N ARG A 93 -3.78 8.44 -11.07
CA ARG A 93 -4.07 9.83 -10.69
C ARG A 93 -4.19 10.07 -9.18
N ILE A 94 -4.52 9.01 -8.43
CA ILE A 94 -4.64 9.06 -6.97
C ILE A 94 -3.81 7.93 -6.37
N GLY A 95 -3.27 8.18 -5.18
CA GLY A 95 -2.59 7.17 -4.41
C GLY A 95 -3.58 6.33 -3.61
N ILE A 96 -3.28 5.05 -3.51
CA ILE A 96 -4.12 4.10 -2.79
C ILE A 96 -3.20 3.22 -1.94
N TYR A 97 -3.52 3.15 -0.66
CA TYR A 97 -2.89 2.22 0.26
C TYR A 97 -3.57 0.85 0.14
N TYR A 98 -2.81 -0.13 -0.32
CA TYR A 98 -3.24 -1.52 -0.42
C TYR A 98 -2.73 -2.34 0.75
N ALA A 99 -3.62 -3.17 1.29
CA ALA A 99 -3.35 -4.13 2.35
C ALA A 99 -4.30 -5.34 2.25
N ALA A 100 -4.00 -6.39 3.00
CA ALA A 100 -4.86 -7.55 3.10
C ALA A 100 -5.20 -7.90 4.56
N ARG A 101 -6.31 -8.61 4.76
CA ARG A 101 -6.77 -9.04 6.09
C ARG A 101 -5.81 -10.01 6.79
N THR A 102 -5.09 -10.83 6.01
CA THR A 102 -4.15 -11.83 6.55
C THR A 102 -2.81 -11.71 5.85
N LEU A 103 -1.74 -12.09 6.56
CA LEU A 103 -0.39 -12.13 6.01
C LEU A 103 -0.33 -13.00 4.74
N HIS A 104 -0.98 -14.17 4.77
CA HIS A 104 -1.04 -15.07 3.61
C HIS A 104 -1.67 -14.40 2.39
N THR A 105 -2.78 -13.68 2.56
CA THR A 105 -3.41 -12.94 1.45
C THR A 105 -2.50 -11.84 0.93
N ALA A 106 -1.83 -11.10 1.82
CA ALA A 106 -0.88 -10.07 1.42
C ALA A 106 0.27 -10.66 0.59
N ILE A 107 0.82 -11.81 1.00
CA ILE A 107 1.87 -12.54 0.28
C ILE A 107 1.40 -12.93 -1.13
N HIS A 108 0.21 -13.52 -1.27
CA HIS A 108 -0.31 -13.91 -2.60
C HIS A 108 -0.46 -12.71 -3.55
N GLU A 109 -0.97 -11.59 -3.05
CA GLU A 109 -1.11 -10.36 -3.84
C GLU A 109 0.25 -9.80 -4.26
N THR A 110 1.21 -9.72 -3.33
CA THR A 110 2.55 -9.17 -3.65
C THR A 110 3.41 -10.11 -4.48
N VAL A 111 3.28 -11.43 -4.30
CA VAL A 111 3.92 -12.44 -5.16
C VAL A 111 3.48 -12.26 -6.60
N TYR A 112 2.17 -12.13 -6.84
CA TYR A 112 1.64 -11.91 -8.18
C TYR A 112 2.26 -10.67 -8.83
N HIS A 113 2.18 -9.53 -8.14
CA HIS A 113 2.68 -8.26 -8.68
C HIS A 113 4.20 -8.23 -8.84
N LYS A 114 4.93 -8.84 -7.92
CA LYS A 114 6.39 -8.90 -7.98
C LYS A 114 6.87 -9.82 -9.11
N ALA A 115 6.20 -10.94 -9.31
CA ALA A 115 6.49 -11.85 -10.41
C ALA A 115 6.19 -11.19 -11.77
N LEU A 116 5.06 -10.49 -11.90
CA LEU A 116 4.74 -9.74 -13.12
C LEU A 116 5.83 -8.69 -13.43
N TYR A 117 6.18 -7.86 -12.45
CA TYR A 117 7.25 -6.87 -12.57
C TYR A 117 8.58 -7.52 -12.99
N ALA A 118 8.95 -8.64 -12.37
CA ALA A 118 10.20 -9.33 -12.63
C ALA A 118 10.26 -9.88 -14.07
N ARG A 119 9.15 -10.45 -14.56
CA ARG A 119 9.03 -10.95 -15.94
C ARG A 119 9.14 -9.82 -16.95
N GLU A 120 8.36 -8.75 -16.77
CA GLU A 120 8.35 -7.59 -17.68
C GLU A 120 9.74 -6.94 -17.80
N ARG A 121 10.58 -7.07 -16.78
CA ARG A 121 11.93 -6.49 -16.71
C ARG A 121 13.05 -7.49 -16.99
N GLY A 122 12.75 -8.75 -17.32
CA GLY A 122 13.76 -9.78 -17.56
C GLY A 122 14.70 -10.00 -16.36
N VAL A 123 14.19 -9.88 -15.14
CA VAL A 123 15.00 -10.01 -13.91
C VAL A 123 15.53 -11.44 -13.81
N ARG A 124 16.85 -11.58 -13.66
CA ARG A 124 17.53 -12.87 -13.45
C ARG A 124 17.16 -13.49 -12.10
N ALA A 125 17.50 -14.75 -11.89
CA ALA A 125 17.27 -15.41 -10.60
C ALA A 125 17.92 -14.61 -9.47
N GLN A 126 17.14 -14.27 -8.45
CA GLN A 126 17.56 -13.49 -7.30
C GLN A 126 16.51 -13.57 -6.19
N ASP A 127 16.85 -13.05 -5.03
CA ASP A 127 15.91 -12.87 -3.93
C ASP A 127 15.35 -11.45 -3.91
N PHE A 128 14.08 -11.32 -3.52
CA PHE A 128 13.47 -10.05 -3.21
C PHE A 128 13.19 -9.94 -1.72
N HIS A 129 13.89 -9.02 -1.07
CA HIS A 129 13.69 -8.68 0.33
C HIS A 129 12.51 -7.73 0.49
N THR A 130 11.56 -8.11 1.32
CA THR A 130 10.34 -7.35 1.61
C THR A 130 10.03 -7.36 3.10
N ARG A 131 9.26 -6.39 3.57
CA ARG A 131 8.84 -6.26 4.95
C ARG A 131 7.33 -6.25 5.02
N ALA A 132 6.75 -7.07 5.88
CA ALA A 132 5.35 -6.95 6.27
C ALA A 132 5.19 -5.85 7.33
N TRP A 133 4.14 -5.08 7.20
CA TRP A 133 3.72 -4.00 8.10
C TRP A 133 2.31 -4.29 8.57
N ILE A 134 2.11 -4.23 9.87
CA ILE A 134 0.89 -4.70 10.53
C ILE A 134 0.19 -3.49 11.14
N GLY A 135 -1.08 -3.30 10.81
CA GLY A 135 -1.89 -2.24 11.42
C GLY A 135 -3.35 -2.65 11.55
N THR A 136 -4.22 -1.68 11.77
CA THR A 136 -5.68 -1.87 11.87
C THR A 136 -6.43 -0.95 10.92
N VAL A 137 -7.68 -1.30 10.59
CA VAL A 137 -8.57 -0.47 9.78
C VAL A 137 -9.47 0.32 10.72
N HIS A 138 -9.39 1.65 10.69
CA HIS A 138 -10.11 2.53 11.63
C HIS A 138 -11.41 3.09 11.07
N LYS A 139 -11.51 3.23 9.74
CA LYS A 139 -12.62 3.91 9.09
C LYS A 139 -13.55 2.97 8.34
N PRO A 140 -14.84 3.31 8.20
CA PRO A 140 -15.78 2.52 7.41
C PRO A 140 -15.40 2.57 5.93
N CYS A 141 -15.50 1.41 5.27
CA CYS A 141 -15.13 1.25 3.86
C CYS A 141 -16.32 0.73 3.05
N TYR A 142 -16.35 1.05 1.76
CA TYR A 142 -17.32 0.48 0.82
C TYR A 142 -17.02 -0.99 0.59
N ASP A 143 -17.98 -1.86 0.89
CA ASP A 143 -17.81 -3.30 0.76
C ASP A 143 -18.29 -3.78 -0.62
N VAL A 144 -17.33 -4.19 -1.46
CA VAL A 144 -17.59 -4.72 -2.80
C VAL A 144 -17.39 -6.24 -2.88
N ARG A 145 -17.27 -6.97 -1.78
CA ARG A 145 -17.05 -8.43 -1.82
C ARG A 145 -18.26 -9.24 -2.31
N GLY A 146 -19.45 -8.63 -2.29
CA GLY A 146 -20.69 -9.29 -2.71
C GLY A 146 -20.75 -9.60 -4.22
N LYS A 147 -21.50 -10.63 -4.59
CA LYS A 147 -21.65 -11.11 -5.99
C LYS A 147 -22.04 -10.02 -6.99
N GLY A 148 -22.81 -9.01 -6.56
CA GLY A 148 -23.21 -7.86 -7.40
C GLY A 148 -22.06 -6.98 -7.90
N TYR A 149 -20.83 -7.20 -7.42
CA TYR A 149 -19.63 -6.46 -7.79
C TYR A 149 -18.58 -7.32 -8.47
N ALA A 150 -18.94 -8.50 -8.99
CA ALA A 150 -18.01 -9.41 -9.68
C ALA A 150 -17.20 -8.72 -10.80
N ARG A 151 -17.79 -7.74 -11.49
CA ARG A 151 -17.09 -6.94 -12.53
C ARG A 151 -15.86 -6.18 -12.02
N LEU A 152 -15.78 -5.88 -10.72
CA LEU A 152 -14.64 -5.19 -10.09
C LEU A 152 -13.49 -6.16 -9.74
N HIS A 153 -13.74 -7.46 -9.85
CA HIS A 153 -12.84 -8.55 -9.50
C HIS A 153 -12.28 -9.25 -10.74
N ARG A 154 -12.23 -8.56 -11.88
CA ARG A 154 -11.53 -9.07 -13.06
C ARG A 154 -10.03 -9.22 -12.73
N PRO A 155 -9.40 -10.37 -13.02
CA PRO A 155 -8.02 -10.59 -12.64
C PRO A 155 -7.09 -9.62 -13.36
N ASP A 156 -7.24 -9.45 -14.67
CA ASP A 156 -6.23 -8.79 -15.51
C ASP A 156 -6.76 -7.53 -16.23
N ASP A 157 -8.00 -7.12 -15.94
CA ASP A 157 -8.62 -5.87 -16.42
C ASP A 157 -9.06 -5.01 -15.24
N TYR A 158 -8.31 -3.93 -14.98
CA TYR A 158 -8.59 -2.98 -13.91
C TYR A 158 -9.51 -1.84 -14.34
N GLY A 159 -9.91 -1.75 -15.60
CA GLY A 159 -10.75 -0.68 -16.11
C GLY A 159 -12.07 -0.50 -15.34
N PRO A 160 -12.85 -1.58 -15.07
CA PRO A 160 -14.09 -1.47 -14.31
C PRO A 160 -13.89 -0.99 -12.87
N SER A 161 -12.86 -1.48 -12.17
CA SER A 161 -12.57 -1.10 -10.78
C SER A 161 -12.03 0.33 -10.67
N GLN A 162 -11.19 0.77 -11.61
CA GLN A 162 -10.74 2.16 -11.69
C GLN A 162 -11.88 3.14 -11.98
N ARG A 163 -12.76 2.82 -12.94
CA ARG A 163 -13.97 3.62 -13.22
C ARG A 163 -14.88 3.68 -12.00
N PHE A 164 -15.06 2.56 -11.31
CA PHE A 164 -15.84 2.50 -10.08
C PHE A 164 -15.28 3.44 -9.01
N THR A 165 -13.97 3.44 -8.73
CA THR A 165 -13.38 4.34 -7.73
C THR A 165 -13.57 5.81 -8.09
N ARG A 166 -13.39 6.18 -9.36
CA ARG A 166 -13.64 7.54 -9.83
C ARG A 166 -15.08 7.96 -9.60
N ASP A 167 -16.03 7.11 -10.00
CA ASP A 167 -17.47 7.40 -9.85
C ASP A 167 -17.89 7.42 -8.37
N LEU A 168 -17.23 6.61 -7.53
CA LEU A 168 -17.39 6.62 -6.08
C LEU A 168 -16.94 7.96 -5.51
N LEU A 169 -15.72 8.41 -5.81
CA LEU A 169 -15.17 9.67 -5.30
C LEU A 169 -15.92 10.91 -5.82
N ALA A 170 -16.54 10.83 -7.00
CA ALA A 170 -17.41 11.89 -7.50
C ALA A 170 -18.73 12.01 -6.70
N ARG A 171 -19.20 10.92 -6.09
CA ARG A 171 -20.47 10.88 -5.32
C ARG A 171 -20.25 11.03 -3.82
N ASP A 172 -19.11 10.55 -3.34
CA ASP A 172 -18.71 10.59 -1.95
C ASP A 172 -17.22 10.94 -1.90
N PRO A 173 -16.89 12.24 -1.99
CA PRO A 173 -15.52 12.70 -1.92
C PRO A 173 -14.82 12.20 -0.64
N ASP A 174 -15.53 12.02 0.47
CA ASP A 174 -14.93 11.65 1.76
C ASP A 174 -14.79 10.15 1.99
N ALA A 175 -14.98 9.33 0.94
CA ALA A 175 -14.80 7.89 1.00
C ALA A 175 -13.40 7.52 1.54
N TYR A 176 -13.38 6.78 2.66
CA TYR A 176 -12.13 6.35 3.29
C TYR A 176 -11.47 5.17 2.56
N GLY A 177 -12.26 4.21 2.07
CA GLY A 177 -11.68 3.03 1.45
C GLY A 177 -12.70 2.09 0.82
N ILE A 178 -12.17 1.07 0.15
CA ILE A 178 -12.91 0.00 -0.51
C ILE A 178 -12.37 -1.33 0.04
N VAL A 179 -13.26 -2.22 0.49
CA VAL A 179 -12.91 -3.60 0.84
C VAL A 179 -13.40 -4.53 -0.25
N TYR A 180 -12.52 -5.39 -0.74
CA TYR A 180 -12.73 -6.24 -1.91
C TYR A 180 -12.16 -7.64 -1.69
N ALA A 181 -12.62 -8.61 -2.48
CA ALA A 181 -12.11 -9.97 -2.40
C ALA A 181 -10.79 -10.08 -3.18
N SER A 182 -9.81 -10.78 -2.63
CA SER A 182 -8.59 -11.09 -3.37
C SER A 182 -8.93 -11.98 -4.57
N VAL A 183 -8.38 -11.63 -5.74
CA VAL A 183 -8.45 -12.49 -6.94
C VAL A 183 -7.23 -13.41 -7.04
N ARG A 184 -6.27 -13.26 -6.13
CA ARG A 184 -5.00 -14.01 -6.08
C ARG A 184 -5.00 -15.07 -4.99
N HIS A 185 -5.80 -14.88 -3.94
CA HIS A 185 -5.97 -15.82 -2.83
C HIS A 185 -7.47 -16.07 -2.58
N PRO A 186 -8.01 -17.25 -2.95
CA PRO A 186 -9.41 -17.60 -2.69
C PRO A 186 -9.78 -17.45 -1.21
N GLY A 187 -10.89 -16.75 -0.93
CA GLY A 187 -11.31 -16.45 0.44
C GLY A 187 -10.53 -15.32 1.13
N GLY A 188 -9.52 -14.76 0.48
CA GLY A 188 -8.78 -13.59 0.95
C GLY A 188 -9.59 -12.30 0.81
N ASP A 189 -9.46 -11.41 1.80
CA ASP A 189 -10.03 -10.07 1.79
C ASP A 189 -8.90 -9.03 1.71
N CYS A 190 -9.11 -7.99 0.90
CA CYS A 190 -8.16 -6.89 0.70
C CYS A 190 -8.81 -5.53 0.92
N LEU A 191 -7.97 -4.55 1.25
CA LEU A 191 -8.30 -3.15 1.48
C LEU A 191 -7.60 -2.30 0.43
N ALA A 192 -8.35 -1.37 -0.16
CA ALA A 192 -7.86 -0.24 -0.92
C ALA A 192 -8.28 1.04 -0.18
N ALA A 193 -7.40 1.56 0.68
CA ALA A 193 -7.62 2.79 1.42
C ALA A 193 -7.34 4.00 0.50
N LEU A 194 -8.32 4.90 0.44
CA LEU A 194 -8.35 6.10 -0.38
C LEU A 194 -7.86 7.34 0.38
N ARG A 195 -7.76 7.25 1.71
CA ARG A 195 -7.26 8.28 2.60
C ARG A 195 -6.29 7.68 3.63
N PRO A 196 -5.18 8.34 4.01
CA PRO A 196 -4.23 7.81 4.98
C PRO A 196 -4.85 7.43 6.33
N VAL A 197 -5.74 8.29 6.86
CA VAL A 197 -6.45 8.09 8.14
C VAL A 197 -7.38 6.87 8.20
N THR A 198 -7.50 6.12 7.10
CA THR A 198 -8.27 4.87 7.03
C THR A 198 -7.64 3.75 7.85
N VAL A 199 -6.32 3.77 8.02
CA VAL A 199 -5.56 2.76 8.74
C VAL A 199 -4.79 3.38 9.90
N SER A 200 -4.38 2.56 10.87
CA SER A 200 -3.45 2.96 11.92
C SER A 200 -2.04 3.21 11.37
N LEU A 201 -1.20 3.85 12.18
CA LEU A 201 0.25 3.68 12.04
C LEU A 201 0.58 2.18 12.17
N PRO A 202 1.41 1.62 11.27
CA PRO A 202 1.75 0.22 11.34
C PRO A 202 2.91 -0.04 12.30
N THR A 203 2.95 -1.24 12.83
CA THR A 203 4.15 -1.81 13.47
C THR A 203 4.88 -2.71 12.49
N GLN A 204 6.18 -2.88 12.71
CA GLN A 204 7.01 -3.73 11.87
C GLN A 204 6.66 -5.21 12.10
N GLY A 205 6.43 -5.93 11.00
CA GLY A 205 6.22 -7.37 10.97
C GLY A 205 7.40 -8.14 10.38
N PRO A 206 7.19 -9.39 9.93
CA PRO A 206 8.26 -10.27 9.48
C PRO A 206 9.01 -9.74 8.26
N HIS A 207 10.30 -10.07 8.20
CA HIS A 207 11.09 -9.96 6.97
C HIS A 207 10.72 -11.13 6.08
N LEU A 208 10.25 -10.87 4.87
CA LEU A 208 9.93 -11.91 3.91
C LEU A 208 10.88 -11.86 2.73
N VAL A 209 11.44 -13.01 2.36
CA VAL A 209 12.33 -13.18 1.21
C VAL A 209 11.61 -14.00 0.15
N TYR A 210 11.43 -13.41 -1.02
CA TYR A 210 10.76 -14.06 -2.15
C TYR A 210 11.82 -14.59 -3.09
N HIS A 211 11.90 -15.92 -3.23
CA HIS A 211 12.90 -16.56 -4.07
C HIS A 211 12.40 -16.58 -5.52
N TRP A 212 13.04 -15.79 -6.38
CA TRP A 212 12.71 -15.71 -7.80
C TRP A 212 13.73 -16.49 -8.63
N ASN A 213 13.27 -17.47 -9.40
CA ASN A 213 14.15 -18.35 -10.18
C ASN A 213 14.42 -17.87 -11.63
N GLY A 214 14.07 -16.64 -11.97
CA GLY A 214 14.10 -16.13 -13.36
C GLY A 214 12.77 -16.25 -14.11
N ALA A 215 11.80 -17.03 -13.61
CA ALA A 215 10.50 -17.22 -14.27
C ALA A 215 9.28 -17.12 -13.32
N ARG A 216 9.43 -17.55 -12.06
CA ARG A 216 8.38 -17.43 -11.02
C ARG A 216 9.01 -17.27 -9.64
N ILE A 217 8.22 -16.77 -8.69
CA ILE A 217 8.56 -16.90 -7.28
C ILE A 217 8.27 -18.36 -6.90
N THR A 218 9.28 -19.07 -6.39
CA THR A 218 9.16 -20.51 -6.07
C THR A 218 8.64 -20.74 -4.66
N HIS A 219 9.06 -19.91 -3.71
CA HIS A 219 8.64 -19.96 -2.32
C HIS A 219 8.95 -18.62 -1.64
N VAL A 220 8.36 -18.43 -0.47
CA VAL A 220 8.57 -17.27 0.40
C VAL A 220 9.03 -17.78 1.74
N VAL A 221 10.13 -17.26 2.26
CA VAL A 221 10.61 -17.56 3.61
C VAL A 221 10.51 -16.32 4.49
N GLU A 222 10.29 -16.56 5.78
CA GLU A 222 10.50 -15.54 6.80
C GLU A 222 11.98 -15.56 7.20
N GLN A 223 12.67 -14.42 7.07
CA GLN A 223 14.07 -14.31 7.49
C GLN A 223 14.12 -14.03 8.99
N SER A 224 14.81 -14.92 9.71
CA SER A 224 15.10 -14.82 11.14
C SER A 224 16.43 -14.10 11.41
N GLU A 225 16.65 -13.73 12.66
CA GLU A 225 17.94 -13.19 13.14
C GLU A 225 19.09 -14.19 12.88
N PRO A 226 20.32 -13.69 12.62
CA PRO A 226 21.49 -14.55 12.46
C PRO A 226 21.81 -15.27 13.78
N LEU A 227 22.14 -16.56 13.68
CA LEU A 227 22.50 -17.39 14.83
C LEU A 227 23.91 -17.08 15.36
N VAL A 228 24.81 -16.64 14.48
CA VAL A 228 26.19 -16.28 14.79
C VAL A 228 26.56 -15.06 13.96
N ARG A 229 27.23 -14.09 14.60
CA ARG A 229 27.87 -12.97 13.93
C ARG A 229 29.37 -13.22 14.01
N PHE A 230 30.06 -13.11 12.88
CA PHE A 230 31.50 -13.14 12.84
C PHE A 230 31.97 -11.69 12.89
N ASP A 231 32.80 -11.35 13.88
CA ASP A 231 33.43 -10.05 13.96
C ASP A 231 34.43 -9.90 12.80
N GLU A 232 34.39 -8.76 12.09
CA GLU A 232 35.37 -8.39 11.05
C GLU A 232 36.70 -7.92 11.67
#